data_AF-A0A946AU86-F1
#
_entry.id   AF-A0A946AU86-F1
#
_cell.length_a   1.000
_cell.length_b   1.000
_cell.length_c   1.000
_cell.angle_alpha   90.00
_cell.angle_beta   90.00
_cell.angle_gamma   90.00
#
_symmetry.space_group_name_H-M   'P 1'
#
loop_
_entity.id
_entity.type
_entity.pdbx_description
1 polymer ?
#
loop_
_entity_poly.entity_id
_entity_poly.type
_entity_poly.pdbx_seq_one_letter_code
_entity_poly.pdbx_strand_id
1 'polypeptide(L)'
;KEVIEAPINYMDFDVGFATFFLNRTNRSGIIKNAGVIGGKNQDGNYKVDCRFNKVDLINRIKRVAKYKNRIHLTNQDAIDFMSKDEKRLPKETFFCIDPPYVNKGSSLYTNFYEKGDHAKIADAIMELKHPWILTYDNADEIKKLYMARRQFEFHLNYSVNTKRVGTEMLVASKGLQIPNDFKDNQTYQPQLKVA
;
A
#
# COMPACT_ATOMS: atom_id res chain seq x y z
N LYS A 1 17.42 15.46 -11.17
CA LYS A 1 17.07 14.34 -12.07
C LYS A 1 18.18 13.29 -12.01
N GLU A 2 19.43 13.71 -12.16
CA GLU A 2 20.66 12.90 -12.01
C GLU A 2 20.68 12.02 -10.75
N VAL A 3 20.36 12.58 -9.57
CA VAL A 3 20.31 11.82 -8.30
C VAL A 3 19.39 10.59 -8.37
N ILE A 4 18.23 10.70 -9.04
CA ILE A 4 17.26 9.59 -9.15
C ILE A 4 17.61 8.63 -10.30
N GLU A 5 18.33 9.10 -11.31
CA GLU A 5 18.76 8.29 -12.44
C GLU A 5 19.97 7.41 -12.09
N ALA A 6 20.81 7.82 -11.13
CA ALA A 6 21.97 7.07 -10.67
C ALA A 6 22.10 7.08 -9.13
N PRO A 7 21.11 6.56 -8.38
CA PRO A 7 21.06 6.70 -6.92
C PRO A 7 22.25 6.06 -6.19
N ILE A 8 22.88 5.04 -6.78
CA ILE A 8 24.07 4.39 -6.23
C ILE A 8 25.30 5.31 -6.12
N ASN A 9 25.30 6.44 -6.82
CA ASN A 9 26.40 7.40 -6.83
C ASN A 9 26.22 8.53 -5.78
N TYR A 10 25.15 8.50 -4.98
CA TYR A 10 24.80 9.57 -4.04
C TYR A 10 24.53 9.02 -2.65
N MET A 11 24.59 9.89 -1.64
CA MET A 11 24.24 9.52 -0.26
C MET A 11 22.75 9.25 -0.14
N ASP A 12 22.37 8.33 0.76
CA ASP A 12 20.95 8.01 1.03
C ASP A 12 20.11 9.23 1.38
N PHE A 13 20.70 10.20 2.08
CA PHE A 13 20.04 11.46 2.39
C PHE A 13 19.67 12.24 1.13
N ASP A 14 20.58 12.35 0.16
CA ASP A 14 20.36 13.08 -1.09
C ASP A 14 19.32 12.37 -1.96
N VAL A 15 19.40 11.03 -2.03
CA VAL A 15 18.41 10.20 -2.75
C VAL A 15 17.03 10.33 -2.11
N GLY A 16 16.95 10.26 -0.78
CA GLY A 16 15.72 10.42 -0.02
C GLY A 16 15.13 11.82 -0.18
N PHE A 17 15.94 12.86 -0.08
CA PHE A 17 15.51 14.25 -0.26
C PHE A 17 15.03 14.51 -1.69
N ALA A 18 15.78 14.06 -2.71
CA ALA A 18 15.38 14.19 -4.11
C ALA A 18 14.06 13.47 -4.39
N THR A 19 13.90 12.24 -3.86
CA THR A 19 12.67 11.45 -3.97
C THR A 19 11.48 12.19 -3.35
N PHE A 20 11.66 12.69 -2.13
CA PHE A 20 10.64 13.47 -1.43
C PHE A 20 10.25 14.73 -2.19
N PHE A 21 11.24 15.51 -2.63
CA PHE A 21 11.01 16.76 -3.36
C PHE A 21 10.23 16.50 -4.64
N LEU A 22 10.70 15.57 -5.48
CA LEU A 22 10.04 15.25 -6.75
C LEU A 22 8.62 14.69 -6.53
N ASN A 23 8.42 13.85 -5.52
CA ASN A 23 7.09 13.35 -5.18
C ASN A 23 6.12 14.47 -4.76
N ARG A 24 6.63 15.57 -4.19
CA ARG A 24 5.79 16.72 -3.82
C ARG A 24 5.61 17.71 -4.97
N THR A 25 6.57 17.83 -5.89
CA THR A 25 6.53 18.83 -6.95
C THR A 25 6.08 18.30 -8.32
N ASN A 26 6.05 16.98 -8.53
CA ASN A 26 5.62 16.38 -9.80
C ASN A 26 4.12 16.08 -9.85
N ARG A 27 3.55 16.08 -11.05
CA ARG A 27 2.14 15.73 -11.29
C ARG A 27 1.85 14.35 -10.71
N SER A 28 0.77 14.27 -9.92
CA SER A 28 0.37 13.06 -9.18
C SER A 28 1.44 12.46 -8.25
N GLY A 29 2.54 13.18 -7.99
CA GLY A 29 3.66 12.70 -7.20
C GLY A 29 4.49 11.59 -7.85
N ILE A 30 4.29 11.40 -9.15
CA ILE A 30 5.02 10.43 -9.95
C ILE A 30 6.46 10.91 -10.14
N ILE A 31 7.44 10.09 -9.75
CA ILE A 31 8.85 10.47 -9.76
C ILE A 31 9.45 10.33 -11.17
N LYS A 32 9.16 9.23 -11.85
CA LYS A 32 9.66 8.94 -13.20
C LYS A 32 8.60 9.26 -14.25
N ASN A 33 8.99 9.94 -15.32
CA ASN A 33 8.15 10.22 -16.50
C ASN A 33 6.99 11.21 -16.31
N ALA A 34 6.80 11.78 -15.12
CA ALA A 34 5.88 12.90 -14.91
C ALA A 34 6.61 14.26 -14.88
N GLY A 35 5.96 15.29 -15.40
CA GLY A 35 6.44 16.66 -15.33
C GLY A 35 6.16 17.34 -13.99
N VAL A 36 6.84 18.45 -13.74
CA VAL A 36 6.57 19.34 -12.61
C VAL A 36 5.13 19.88 -12.67
N ILE A 37 4.48 19.97 -11.52
CA ILE A 37 3.17 20.64 -11.36
C ILE A 37 3.32 22.08 -11.85
N GLY A 38 2.35 22.57 -12.64
CA GLY A 38 2.40 23.90 -13.22
C GLY A 38 3.29 24.04 -14.46
N GLY A 39 4.03 22.99 -14.86
CA GLY A 39 4.99 23.05 -15.96
C GLY A 39 6.29 23.79 -15.59
N LYS A 40 7.34 23.69 -16.40
CA LYS A 40 8.65 24.28 -16.06
C LYS A 40 8.58 25.79 -15.82
N ASN A 41 7.73 26.48 -16.57
CA ASN A 41 7.49 27.92 -16.44
C ASN A 41 6.54 28.30 -15.29
N GLN A 42 5.89 27.31 -14.64
CA GLN A 42 4.91 27.52 -13.57
C GLN A 42 3.64 28.31 -14.00
N ASP A 43 3.24 28.17 -15.26
CA ASP A 43 2.06 28.83 -15.84
C ASP A 43 0.76 28.04 -15.69
N GLY A 44 0.81 26.80 -15.18
CA GLY A 44 -0.40 25.99 -14.98
C GLY A 44 -1.23 26.43 -13.77
N ASN A 45 -2.52 26.06 -13.79
CA ASN A 45 -3.51 26.39 -12.75
C ASN A 45 -3.10 25.98 -11.32
N TYR A 46 -2.28 24.95 -11.21
CA TYR A 46 -1.68 24.52 -9.95
C TYR A 46 -0.16 24.64 -10.09
N LYS A 47 0.47 25.33 -9.14
CA LYS A 47 1.93 25.52 -9.05
C LYS A 47 2.54 24.56 -8.04
N VAL A 48 3.86 24.51 -7.94
CA VAL A 48 4.56 23.57 -7.04
C VAL A 48 4.21 23.73 -5.56
N ASP A 49 3.86 24.94 -5.13
CA ASP A 49 3.52 25.28 -3.74
C ASP A 49 2.23 24.61 -3.25
N CYS A 50 1.30 24.28 -4.14
CA CYS A 50 0.04 23.62 -3.77
C CYS A 50 0.25 22.22 -3.15
N ARG A 51 1.42 21.61 -3.39
CA ARG A 51 1.82 20.32 -2.79
C ARG A 51 3.15 20.36 -2.07
N PHE A 52 3.97 21.39 -2.30
CA PHE A 52 5.21 21.66 -1.56
C PHE A 52 5.04 22.73 -0.48
N ASN A 53 4.02 22.58 0.38
CA ASN A 53 3.86 23.43 1.56
C ASN A 53 4.94 23.10 2.60
N LYS A 54 6.03 23.87 2.61
CA LYS A 54 7.20 23.64 3.46
C LYS A 54 6.85 23.48 4.94
N VAL A 55 5.98 24.34 5.48
CA VAL A 55 5.64 24.34 6.92
C VAL A 55 4.96 23.03 7.30
N ASP A 56 3.92 22.62 6.55
CA ASP A 56 3.19 21.39 6.81
C ASP A 56 4.06 20.15 6.61
N LEU A 57 4.91 20.17 5.59
CA LEU A 57 5.83 19.08 5.30
C LEU A 57 6.87 18.89 6.40
N ILE A 58 7.46 19.98 6.91
CA ILE A 58 8.36 19.94 8.07
C ILE A 58 7.65 19.36 9.29
N ASN A 59 6.41 19.79 9.55
CA ASN A 59 5.62 19.29 10.68
C ASN A 59 5.33 17.79 10.57
N ARG A 60 5.01 17.29 9.36
CA ARG A 60 4.80 15.86 9.10
C ARG A 60 6.09 15.06 9.32
N ILE A 61 7.23 15.54 8.81
CA ILE A 61 8.53 14.88 9.00
C ILE A 61 8.89 14.82 10.49
N LYS A 62 8.77 15.94 11.22
CA LYS A 62 9.01 15.99 12.67
C LYS A 62 8.09 15.05 13.44
N ARG A 63 6.82 14.94 13.03
CA ARG A 63 5.86 14.00 13.64
C ARG A 63 6.30 12.55 13.44
N VAL A 64 6.70 12.14 12.24
CA VAL A 64 7.22 10.78 12.00
C VAL A 64 8.49 10.55 12.83
N ALA A 65 9.42 11.51 12.84
CA ALA A 65 10.67 11.44 13.60
C ALA A 65 10.45 11.26 15.11
N LYS A 66 9.39 11.87 15.68
CA LYS A 66 9.01 11.69 17.10
C LYS A 66 8.76 10.22 17.46
N TYR A 67 8.30 9.42 16.50
CA TYR A 67 7.99 8.00 16.69
C TYR A 67 9.07 7.08 16.10
N LYS A 68 10.24 7.58 15.70
CA LYS A 68 11.27 6.78 15.01
C LYS A 68 11.65 5.49 15.76
N ASN A 69 11.69 5.53 17.09
CA ASN A 69 12.03 4.36 17.91
C ASN A 69 10.94 3.27 17.93
N ARG A 70 9.77 3.56 17.33
CA ARG A 70 8.64 2.62 17.16
C ARG A 70 8.47 2.18 15.70
N ILE A 71 9.32 2.66 14.79
CA ILE A 71 9.23 2.40 13.35
C ILE A 71 10.47 1.63 12.94
N HIS A 72 10.26 0.43 12.42
CA HIS A 72 11.32 -0.39 11.83
C HIS A 72 11.05 -0.49 10.33
N LEU A 73 12.05 -0.19 9.52
CA LEU A 73 11.96 -0.23 8.06
C LEU A 73 12.80 -1.39 7.53
N THR A 74 12.27 -2.10 6.54
CA THR A 74 12.98 -3.15 5.82
C THR A 74 12.64 -3.07 4.34
N ASN A 75 13.58 -3.44 3.49
CA ASN A 75 13.38 -3.60 2.04
C ASN A 75 13.50 -5.10 1.68
N GLN A 76 12.96 -5.95 2.54
CA GLN A 76 12.92 -7.39 2.37
C GLN A 76 11.72 -7.80 1.54
N ASP A 77 11.84 -8.92 0.82
CA ASP A 77 10.71 -9.54 0.15
C ASP A 77 9.60 -9.92 1.16
N ALA A 78 8.36 -9.65 0.80
CA ALA A 78 7.23 -9.82 1.71
C ALA A 78 6.97 -11.28 2.06
N ILE A 79 7.17 -12.22 1.12
CA ILE A 79 7.02 -13.66 1.36
C ILE A 79 8.13 -14.12 2.31
N ASP A 80 9.36 -13.67 2.10
CA ASP A 80 10.47 -13.98 3.01
C ASP A 80 10.20 -13.45 4.43
N PHE A 81 9.71 -12.22 4.55
CA PHE A 81 9.37 -11.63 5.85
C PHE A 81 8.29 -12.42 6.58
N MET A 82 7.20 -12.76 5.88
CA MET A 82 6.08 -13.52 6.45
C MET A 82 6.45 -14.97 6.78
N SER A 83 7.28 -15.62 5.97
CA SER A 83 7.62 -17.05 6.16
C SER A 83 8.72 -17.27 7.21
N LYS A 84 9.68 -16.34 7.33
CA LYS A 84 10.88 -16.51 8.18
C LYS A 84 10.86 -15.63 9.41
N ASP A 85 10.51 -14.36 9.25
CA ASP A 85 10.70 -13.36 10.30
C ASP A 85 9.44 -13.12 11.16
N GLU A 86 8.25 -13.55 10.73
CA GLU A 86 7.02 -13.42 11.55
C GLU A 86 7.17 -14.04 12.94
N LYS A 87 7.98 -15.10 13.04
CA LYS A 87 8.19 -15.88 14.27
C LYS A 87 9.00 -15.13 15.31
N ARG A 88 9.72 -14.08 14.89
CA ARG A 88 10.51 -13.19 15.76
C ARG A 88 9.69 -12.03 16.28
N LEU A 89 8.50 -11.79 15.73
CA LEU A 89 7.62 -10.72 16.15
C LEU A 89 6.92 -11.08 17.48
N PRO A 90 6.55 -10.08 18.30
CA PRO A 90 5.77 -10.31 19.51
C PRO A 90 4.49 -11.10 19.22
N LYS A 91 4.03 -11.90 20.19
CA LYS A 91 2.79 -12.70 20.06
C LYS A 91 1.56 -11.85 19.71
N GLU A 92 1.50 -10.62 20.22
CA GLU A 92 0.42 -9.67 19.96
C GLU A 92 0.74 -8.77 18.75
N THR A 93 1.13 -9.39 17.64
CA THR A 93 1.36 -8.67 16.38
C THR A 93 0.09 -8.72 15.54
N PHE A 94 -0.20 -7.60 14.86
CA PHE A 94 -1.27 -7.50 13.88
C PHE A 94 -0.71 -7.05 12.54
N PHE A 95 -1.06 -7.77 11.47
CA PHE A 95 -0.59 -7.45 10.12
C PHE A 95 -1.68 -6.70 9.34
N CYS A 96 -1.30 -5.55 8.79
CA CYS A 96 -2.04 -4.86 7.74
C CYS A 96 -1.31 -5.11 6.42
N ILE A 97 -1.94 -5.82 5.50
CA ILE A 97 -1.31 -6.31 4.28
C ILE A 97 -1.97 -5.64 3.07
N ASP A 98 -1.16 -5.01 2.21
CA ASP A 98 -1.61 -4.23 1.06
C ASP A 98 -0.66 -4.46 -0.13
N PRO A 99 -0.74 -5.64 -0.79
CA PRO A 99 0.17 -6.02 -1.86
C PRO A 99 -0.17 -5.29 -3.18
N PRO A 100 0.68 -5.39 -4.22
CA PRO A 100 0.38 -4.80 -5.52
C PRO A 100 -0.92 -5.34 -6.12
N TYR A 101 -1.84 -4.44 -6.50
CA TYR A 101 -3.17 -4.83 -7.01
C TYR A 101 -3.09 -5.46 -8.39
N VAL A 102 -4.05 -6.31 -8.76
CA VAL A 102 -4.09 -6.92 -10.11
C VAL A 102 -4.37 -5.84 -11.16
N ASN A 103 -5.53 -5.19 -11.05
CA ASN A 103 -6.01 -4.30 -12.10
C ASN A 103 -5.39 -2.90 -12.04
N LYS A 104 -5.09 -2.42 -10.82
CA LYS A 104 -4.52 -1.08 -10.60
C LYS A 104 -3.00 -1.11 -10.46
N GLY A 105 -2.40 -2.31 -10.40
CA GLY A 105 -0.98 -2.54 -10.15
C GLY A 105 -0.10 -1.66 -11.01
N SER A 106 -0.24 -1.82 -12.33
CA SER A 106 0.55 -1.17 -13.40
C SER A 106 0.66 0.36 -13.29
N SER A 107 -0.34 1.00 -12.68
CA SER A 107 -0.42 2.46 -12.55
C SER A 107 0.02 2.99 -11.18
N LEU A 108 0.05 2.15 -10.15
CA LEU A 108 0.27 2.53 -8.76
C LEU A 108 1.65 2.13 -8.22
N TYR A 109 2.19 1.00 -8.69
CA TYR A 109 3.43 0.43 -8.18
C TYR A 109 4.57 0.54 -9.21
N THR A 110 5.82 0.37 -8.76
CA THR A 110 6.97 0.25 -9.67
C THR A 110 7.27 -1.18 -10.06
N ASN A 111 6.82 -2.15 -9.24
CA ASN A 111 6.91 -3.58 -9.48
C ASN A 111 5.49 -4.14 -9.55
N PHE A 112 5.21 -4.97 -10.56
CA PHE A 112 3.90 -5.58 -10.77
C PHE A 112 4.00 -7.07 -10.54
N TYR A 113 2.99 -7.62 -9.89
CA TYR A 113 2.88 -9.06 -9.70
C TYR A 113 2.26 -9.68 -10.94
N GLU A 114 2.78 -10.85 -11.32
CA GLU A 114 2.08 -11.72 -12.25
C GLU A 114 1.05 -12.56 -11.48
N LYS A 115 0.16 -13.23 -12.22
CA LYS A 115 -0.86 -14.11 -11.63
C LYS A 115 -0.28 -15.15 -10.66
N GLY A 116 0.89 -15.70 -10.99
CA GLY A 116 1.58 -16.67 -10.13
C GLY A 116 2.07 -16.05 -8.81
N ASP A 117 2.42 -14.78 -8.81
CA ASP A 117 2.91 -14.09 -7.61
C ASP A 117 1.77 -13.76 -6.65
N HIS A 118 0.59 -13.44 -7.19
CA HIS A 118 -0.64 -13.28 -6.39
C HIS A 118 -1.02 -14.57 -5.64
N ALA A 119 -0.83 -15.74 -6.26
CA ALA A 119 -1.05 -17.01 -5.59
C ALA A 119 -0.01 -17.26 -4.48
N LYS A 120 1.28 -17.06 -4.76
CA LYS A 120 2.35 -17.25 -3.78
C LYS A 120 2.19 -16.36 -2.55
N ILE A 121 1.86 -15.08 -2.73
CA ILE A 121 1.64 -14.17 -1.61
C ILE A 121 0.40 -14.58 -0.80
N ALA A 122 -0.66 -15.07 -1.46
CA ALA A 122 -1.85 -15.56 -0.79
C ALA A 122 -1.57 -16.78 0.08
N ASP A 123 -0.79 -17.74 -0.43
CA ASP A 123 -0.37 -18.91 0.35
C ASP A 123 0.41 -18.47 1.60
N ALA A 124 1.38 -17.57 1.45
CA ALA A 124 2.16 -17.04 2.57
C ALA A 124 1.29 -16.32 3.63
N ILE A 125 0.33 -15.49 3.19
CA ILE A 125 -0.60 -14.79 4.09
C ILE A 125 -1.51 -15.79 4.82
N MET A 126 -1.98 -16.82 4.13
CA MET A 126 -2.89 -17.82 4.67
C MET A 126 -2.23 -18.71 5.73
N GLU A 127 -0.90 -18.84 5.68
CA GLU A 127 -0.09 -19.58 6.64
C GLU A 127 0.25 -18.80 7.92
N LEU A 128 0.19 -17.46 7.89
CA LEU A 128 0.48 -16.58 9.03
C LEU A 128 -0.27 -17.01 10.28
N LYS A 129 0.43 -17.00 11.42
CA LYS A 129 -0.16 -17.32 12.74
C LYS A 129 -0.72 -16.11 13.46
N HIS A 130 -0.17 -14.93 13.15
CA HIS A 130 -0.64 -13.67 13.71
C HIS A 130 -1.95 -13.23 13.05
N PRO A 131 -2.83 -12.51 13.78
CA PRO A 131 -4.00 -11.90 13.19
C PRO A 131 -3.62 -10.90 12.10
N TRP A 132 -4.36 -10.95 10.99
CA TRP A 132 -4.12 -10.09 9.83
C TRP A 132 -5.41 -9.62 9.17
N ILE A 133 -5.29 -8.48 8.47
CA ILE A 133 -6.21 -8.01 7.45
C ILE A 133 -5.46 -7.79 6.13
N LEU A 134 -6.17 -8.01 5.04
CA LEU A 134 -5.68 -7.78 3.68
C LEU A 134 -6.64 -6.83 2.98
N THR A 135 -6.10 -5.81 2.32
CA THR A 135 -6.82 -4.96 1.35
C THR A 135 -6.36 -5.30 -0.06
N TYR A 136 -7.31 -5.34 -1.00
CA TYR A 136 -7.05 -5.74 -2.38
C TYR A 136 -8.06 -5.14 -3.36
N ASP A 137 -7.76 -5.13 -4.66
CA ASP A 137 -8.81 -4.91 -5.67
C ASP A 137 -9.88 -6.00 -5.64
N ASN A 138 -11.13 -5.59 -5.85
CA ASN A 138 -12.27 -6.48 -5.90
C ASN A 138 -12.28 -7.27 -7.23
N ALA A 139 -11.41 -8.27 -7.33
CA ALA A 139 -11.24 -9.13 -8.50
C ALA A 139 -11.58 -10.59 -8.17
N ASP A 140 -12.28 -11.28 -9.07
CA ASP A 140 -12.72 -12.66 -8.87
C ASP A 140 -11.58 -13.64 -8.62
N GLU A 141 -10.42 -13.40 -9.25
CA GLU A 141 -9.23 -14.23 -9.02
C GLU A 141 -8.70 -14.11 -7.59
N ILE A 142 -8.74 -12.91 -7.00
CA ILE A 142 -8.31 -12.69 -5.62
C ILE A 142 -9.35 -13.26 -4.66
N LYS A 143 -10.65 -13.08 -4.93
CA LYS A 143 -11.73 -13.72 -4.15
C LYS A 143 -11.53 -15.23 -4.03
N LYS A 144 -11.14 -15.88 -5.13
CA LYS A 144 -10.88 -17.32 -5.19
C LYS A 144 -9.70 -17.73 -4.31
N LEU A 145 -8.61 -16.95 -4.28
CA LEU A 145 -7.45 -17.25 -3.44
C LEU A 145 -7.78 -17.24 -1.94
N TYR A 146 -8.73 -16.40 -1.51
CA TYR A 146 -9.09 -16.24 -0.11
C TYR A 146 -10.46 -16.81 0.28
N MET A 147 -11.00 -17.77 -0.47
CA MET A 147 -12.31 -18.38 -0.18
C MET A 147 -12.39 -19.06 1.21
N ALA A 148 -11.27 -19.40 1.84
CA ALA A 148 -11.30 -19.97 3.18
C ALA A 148 -11.41 -18.90 4.30
N ARG A 149 -11.60 -17.61 3.95
CA ARG A 149 -11.66 -16.48 4.88
C ARG A 149 -12.88 -15.60 4.63
N ARG A 150 -13.24 -14.80 5.64
CA ARG A 150 -14.35 -13.84 5.51
C ARG A 150 -13.88 -12.68 4.63
N GLN A 151 -14.74 -12.29 3.70
CA GLN A 151 -14.47 -11.23 2.73
C GLN A 151 -15.54 -10.17 2.84
N PHE A 152 -15.13 -8.91 2.71
CA PHE A 152 -15.97 -7.74 2.84
C PHE A 152 -15.67 -6.82 1.66
N GLU A 153 -16.68 -6.17 1.10
CA GLU A 153 -16.49 -5.19 0.05
C GLU A 153 -16.66 -3.78 0.60
N PHE A 154 -15.83 -2.84 0.17
CA PHE A 154 -16.02 -1.44 0.53
C PHE A 154 -15.77 -0.54 -0.67
N HIS A 155 -16.49 0.57 -0.70
CA HIS A 155 -16.43 1.52 -1.81
C HIS A 155 -15.47 2.65 -1.49
N LEU A 156 -14.52 2.87 -2.39
CA LEU A 156 -13.68 4.05 -2.36
C LEU A 156 -14.17 5.07 -3.39
N ASN A 157 -14.48 6.27 -2.89
CA ASN A 157 -14.73 7.43 -3.72
C ASN A 157 -13.38 7.98 -4.21
N TYR A 158 -12.87 7.47 -5.33
CA TYR A 158 -11.66 8.03 -5.94
C TYR A 158 -12.00 9.37 -6.60
N SER A 159 -11.33 10.43 -6.16
CA SER A 159 -11.48 11.79 -6.70
C SER A 159 -10.49 12.12 -7.83
N VAL A 160 -9.71 11.16 -8.31
CA VAL A 160 -8.65 11.41 -9.30
C VAL A 160 -9.22 11.30 -10.72
N ASN A 161 -9.45 12.46 -11.34
CA ASN A 161 -9.85 12.71 -12.73
C ASN A 161 -11.21 12.21 -13.24
N THR A 162 -11.81 11.17 -12.67
CA THR A 162 -13.23 10.81 -12.93
C THR A 162 -13.81 10.22 -11.65
N LYS A 163 -15.04 10.61 -11.25
CA LYS A 163 -15.75 9.97 -10.14
C LYS A 163 -16.05 8.52 -10.54
N ARG A 164 -15.11 7.62 -10.30
CA ARG A 164 -15.33 6.17 -10.40
C ARG A 164 -15.42 5.63 -8.98
N VAL A 165 -16.53 4.98 -8.68
CA VAL A 165 -16.64 4.16 -7.48
C VAL A 165 -15.78 2.93 -7.74
N GLY A 166 -14.61 2.88 -7.12
CA GLY A 166 -13.81 1.67 -7.13
C GLY A 166 -14.21 0.82 -5.93
N THR A 167 -14.57 -0.43 -6.16
CA THR A 167 -14.79 -1.38 -5.07
C THR A 167 -13.47 -2.06 -4.73
N GLU A 168 -13.15 -2.09 -3.45
CA GLU A 168 -12.04 -2.86 -2.89
C GLU A 168 -12.58 -3.97 -2.00
N MET A 169 -11.76 -4.99 -1.78
CA MET A 169 -12.06 -6.12 -0.93
C MET A 169 -11.16 -6.09 0.31
N LEU A 170 -11.76 -6.31 1.48
CA LEU A 170 -11.07 -6.61 2.72
C LEU A 170 -11.22 -8.10 3.02
N VAL A 171 -10.11 -8.78 3.33
CA VAL A 171 -10.12 -10.16 3.82
C VAL A 171 -9.60 -10.19 5.25
N ALA A 172 -10.31 -10.89 6.13
CA ALA A 172 -9.93 -11.01 7.53
C ALA A 172 -9.49 -12.43 7.89
N SER A 173 -8.39 -12.53 8.64
CA SER A 173 -7.94 -13.77 9.28
C SER A 173 -9.02 -14.42 10.15
N LYS A 174 -8.86 -15.73 10.40
CA LYS A 174 -9.78 -16.51 11.23
C LYS A 174 -9.76 -15.98 12.67
N GLY A 175 -10.95 -15.79 13.26
CA GLY A 175 -11.10 -15.36 14.65
C GLY A 175 -10.98 -13.86 14.91
N LEU A 176 -10.59 -13.05 13.92
CA LEU A 176 -10.53 -11.60 14.07
C LEU A 176 -11.94 -11.01 14.26
N GLN A 177 -12.17 -10.23 15.31
CA GLN A 177 -13.45 -9.55 15.47
C GLN A 177 -13.53 -8.35 14.53
N ILE A 178 -14.60 -8.28 13.74
CA ILE A 178 -14.86 -7.18 12.81
C ILE A 178 -15.98 -6.31 13.41
N PRO A 179 -15.83 -4.97 13.43
CA PRO A 179 -16.86 -4.05 13.92
C PRO A 179 -18.22 -4.31 13.24
N ASN A 180 -19.30 -4.16 13.99
CA ASN A 180 -20.65 -4.48 13.50
C ASN A 180 -21.02 -3.68 12.25
N ASP A 181 -20.69 -2.39 12.22
CA ASP A 181 -20.96 -1.50 11.08
C ASP A 181 -20.30 -1.95 9.77
N PHE A 182 -19.31 -2.84 9.85
CA PHE A 182 -18.63 -3.40 8.69
C PHE A 182 -19.14 -4.80 8.31
N LYS A 183 -19.91 -5.46 9.19
CA LYS A 183 -20.49 -6.79 8.92
C LYS A 183 -21.55 -6.75 7.83
N ASP A 184 -22.27 -5.65 7.70
CA ASP A 184 -23.29 -5.47 6.66
C ASP A 184 -22.70 -5.51 5.25
N ASN A 185 -21.38 -5.28 5.14
CA ASN A 185 -20.62 -5.35 3.90
C ASN A 185 -19.95 -6.71 3.66
N GLN A 186 -20.26 -7.73 4.46
CA GLN A 186 -19.66 -9.06 4.30
C GLN A 186 -20.24 -9.75 3.06
N THR A 187 -19.39 -10.02 2.08
CA THR A 187 -19.80 -10.62 0.80
C THR A 187 -19.52 -12.12 0.73
N TYR A 188 -18.64 -12.63 1.61
CA TYR A 188 -18.35 -14.04 1.68
C TYR A 188 -18.15 -14.52 3.12
N GLN A 189 -18.81 -15.62 3.47
CA GLN A 189 -18.63 -16.34 4.71
C GLN A 189 -18.20 -17.78 4.41
N PRO A 190 -17.03 -18.22 4.87
CA PRO A 190 -16.60 -19.61 4.68
C PRO A 190 -17.60 -20.55 5.34
N GLN A 191 -18.04 -21.56 4.60
CA GLN A 191 -18.80 -22.66 5.19
C GLN A 191 -17.87 -23.38 6.17
N LEU A 192 -18.22 -23.41 7.45
CA LEU A 192 -17.53 -24.25 8.42
C LEU A 192 -17.78 -25.71 8.00
N LYS A 193 -16.75 -26.40 7.52
CA LYS A 193 -16.79 -27.86 7.57
C LYS A 193 -16.84 -28.22 9.05
N VAL A 194 -18.00 -28.72 9.47
CA VAL A 194 -18.15 -29.42 10.75
C VAL A 194 -17.14 -30.56 10.72
N ALA A 195 -16.15 -30.49 11.59
CA ALA A 195 -15.21 -31.58 11.81
C ALA A 195 -15.87 -32.64 12.68
#